data_AF-A0AAJ8BIG5-F1
#
_entry.id   AF-A0AAJ8BIG5-F1
#
_cell.length_a   1.000
_cell.length_b   1.000
_cell.length_c   1.000
_cell.angle_alpha   90.00
_cell.angle_beta   90.00
_cell.angle_gamma   90.00
#
_symmetry.space_group_name_H-M   'P 1'
#
loop_
_entity.id
_entity.type
_entity.pdbx_description
1 polymer ?
#
loop_
_entity_poly.entity_id
_entity_poly.type
_entity_poly.pdbx_seq_one_letter_code
_entity_poly.pdbx_strand_id
1 'polypeptide(L)'
;MVVLTNNNEEQDYILIEERKCTSLPSSPAKRVSPTKKKQFFINQAIRNSDLTPRAKGKKSLRRQENTRFLANLLERDECSKDDLEVCSNPAIPSIFTEACTNGNYVEPWNDFMNCSGEEQERLLSLLEQEEAKKKNTNRLLKDQRNVNPAFTAQDCFQRIDRRLRVTLRRKQIPMGTLEVLEENLLSFFNAQPHSVYTTNLGSRHQLQRVTSD
;
A
#
# COMPACT_ATOMS: atom_id res chain seq x y z
N MET A 1 10.96 -26.38 -73.00
CA MET A 1 12.07 -26.10 -73.93
C MET A 1 12.06 -24.60 -74.22
N VAL A 2 13.24 -23.97 -74.18
CA VAL A 2 13.58 -22.58 -74.54
C VAL A 2 13.19 -21.45 -73.56
N VAL A 3 14.26 -20.91 -72.97
CA VAL A 3 14.50 -19.67 -72.22
C VAL A 3 14.54 -18.47 -73.17
N LEU A 4 14.11 -17.27 -72.75
CA LEU A 4 14.70 -15.93 -73.07
C LEU A 4 14.07 -14.88 -72.11
N THR A 5 14.70 -14.44 -71.01
CA THR A 5 15.68 -13.33 -70.80
C THR A 5 15.23 -11.89 -71.14
N ASN A 6 15.33 -11.05 -70.09
CA ASN A 6 15.84 -9.67 -70.01
C ASN A 6 14.98 -8.42 -70.30
N ASN A 7 14.99 -7.55 -69.27
CA ASN A 7 15.25 -6.11 -69.25
C ASN A 7 14.49 -5.18 -70.21
N ASN A 8 13.70 -4.23 -69.70
CA ASN A 8 14.18 -2.85 -69.47
C ASN A 8 13.09 -1.94 -68.91
N GLU A 9 13.60 -0.90 -68.26
CA GLU A 9 13.00 0.27 -67.63
C GLU A 9 12.02 1.03 -68.54
N GLU A 10 10.83 1.37 -68.04
CA GLU A 10 10.16 2.63 -68.34
C GLU A 10 9.45 3.15 -67.07
N GLN A 11 9.90 4.33 -66.62
CA GLN A 11 9.26 5.08 -65.54
C GLN A 11 7.93 5.68 -66.01
N ASP A 12 6.83 5.31 -65.35
CA ASP A 12 5.56 6.05 -65.44
C ASP A 12 5.24 6.75 -64.10
N TYR A 13 5.63 8.03 -64.09
CA TYR A 13 5.11 9.17 -63.33
C TYR A 13 3.73 8.95 -62.67
N ILE A 14 3.70 8.94 -61.33
CA ILE A 14 2.46 9.04 -60.55
C ILE A 14 2.06 10.53 -60.48
N LEU A 15 1.09 10.91 -61.31
CA LEU A 15 0.32 12.14 -61.20
C LEU A 15 -0.37 12.18 -59.82
N ILE A 16 0.11 13.02 -58.91
CA ILE A 16 -0.62 13.32 -57.67
C ILE A 16 -1.83 14.18 -58.04
N GLU A 17 -2.97 13.53 -58.15
CA GLU A 17 -4.29 14.12 -58.31
C GLU A 17 -4.54 15.14 -57.17
N GLU A 18 -4.71 16.42 -57.53
CA GLU A 18 -5.12 17.50 -56.65
C GLU A 18 -6.50 17.22 -56.05
N ARG A 19 -6.55 16.45 -54.96
CA ARG A 19 -7.74 16.37 -54.12
C ARG A 19 -7.84 17.64 -53.29
N LYS A 20 -8.64 18.59 -53.79
CA LYS A 20 -9.22 19.72 -53.07
C LYS A 20 -9.59 19.29 -51.64
N CYS A 21 -8.79 19.72 -50.66
CA CYS A 21 -9.14 19.60 -49.25
C CYS A 21 -10.34 20.52 -48.96
N THR A 22 -11.48 19.91 -48.71
CA THR A 22 -12.69 20.57 -48.23
C THR A 22 -12.53 20.98 -46.76
N SER A 23 -12.50 22.29 -46.55
CA SER A 23 -12.93 23.04 -45.35
C SER A 23 -12.30 22.67 -43.99
N LEU A 24 -11.35 23.50 -43.56
CA LEU A 24 -11.01 23.75 -42.16
C LEU A 24 -12.20 24.39 -41.41
N PRO A 25 -12.50 24.00 -40.15
CA PRO A 25 -13.58 24.62 -39.41
C PRO A 25 -13.18 25.97 -38.80
N SER A 26 -13.91 27.01 -39.21
CA SER A 26 -14.18 28.28 -38.52
C SER A 26 -13.04 29.30 -38.37
N SER A 27 -12.82 30.06 -39.44
CA SER A 27 -12.38 31.47 -39.33
C SER A 27 -13.56 32.31 -38.81
N PRO A 28 -13.43 33.17 -37.77
CA PRO A 28 -14.51 34.05 -37.34
C PRO A 28 -14.69 35.19 -38.34
N ALA A 29 -15.41 34.91 -39.43
CA ALA A 29 -15.84 35.90 -40.42
C ALA A 29 -16.99 36.77 -39.90
N LYS A 30 -16.83 37.41 -38.74
CA LYS A 30 -17.74 38.46 -38.26
C LYS A 30 -16.92 39.64 -37.75
N ARG A 31 -17.23 40.83 -38.28
CA ARG A 31 -16.56 42.10 -37.97
C ARG A 31 -16.70 42.40 -36.48
N VAL A 32 -15.69 42.04 -35.70
CA VAL A 32 -15.62 42.37 -34.27
C VAL A 32 -14.74 43.60 -34.11
N SER A 33 -15.19 44.58 -33.32
CA SER A 33 -14.44 45.79 -32.98
C SER A 33 -12.99 45.46 -32.56
N PRO A 34 -11.98 46.30 -32.88
CA PRO A 34 -10.58 46.03 -32.56
C PRO A 34 -10.33 45.61 -31.10
N THR A 35 -11.07 46.20 -30.15
CA THR A 35 -11.03 45.84 -28.73
C THR A 35 -11.45 44.41 -28.45
N LYS A 36 -12.54 43.94 -29.08
CA LYS A 36 -13.00 42.54 -28.96
C LYS A 36 -12.06 41.57 -29.68
N LYS A 37 -11.41 41.98 -30.77
CA LYS A 37 -10.37 41.19 -31.45
C LYS A 37 -9.14 41.04 -30.55
N LYS A 38 -8.68 42.12 -29.90
CA LYS A 38 -7.60 42.08 -28.91
C LYS A 38 -7.99 41.18 -27.72
N GLN A 39 -9.21 41.31 -27.19
CA GLN A 39 -9.70 40.46 -26.10
C GLN A 39 -9.76 38.98 -26.51
N PHE A 40 -10.11 38.67 -27.76
CA PHE A 40 -10.11 37.31 -28.27
C PHE A 40 -8.71 36.69 -28.25
N PHE A 41 -7.70 37.42 -28.74
CA PHE A 41 -6.32 36.94 -28.72
C PHE A 41 -5.75 36.85 -27.30
N ILE A 42 -6.09 37.80 -26.42
CA ILE A 42 -5.74 37.73 -24.99
C ILE A 42 -6.37 36.48 -24.35
N ASN A 43 -7.67 36.24 -24.57
CA ASN A 43 -8.36 35.06 -24.05
C ASN A 43 -7.86 33.75 -24.69
N GLN A 44 -7.33 33.79 -25.91
CA GLN A 44 -6.70 32.64 -26.55
C GLN A 44 -5.30 32.37 -25.98
N ALA A 45 -4.52 33.42 -25.74
CA ALA A 45 -3.22 33.33 -25.10
C ALA A 45 -3.33 32.89 -23.63
N ILE A 46 -4.30 33.40 -22.86
CA ILE A 46 -4.58 32.95 -21.47
C ILE A 46 -5.00 31.48 -21.44
N ARG A 47 -5.75 31.01 -22.45
CA ARG A 47 -6.11 29.59 -22.59
C ARG A 47 -4.91 28.69 -22.96
N ASN A 48 -3.88 29.26 -23.60
CA ASN A 48 -2.67 28.55 -23.99
C ASN A 48 -1.54 28.68 -22.95
N SER A 49 -1.57 29.68 -22.06
CA SER A 49 -0.60 29.85 -20.97
C SER A 49 -0.83 28.90 -19.81
N ASP A 50 -2.07 28.44 -19.62
CA ASP A 50 -2.37 27.29 -18.76
C ASP A 50 -1.95 26.02 -19.53
N LEU A 51 -0.65 25.69 -19.54
CA LEU A 51 -0.10 24.44 -20.09
C LEU A 51 -0.69 23.17 -19.43
N THR A 52 -1.59 23.31 -18.46
CA THR A 52 -2.41 22.20 -17.97
C THR A 52 -3.83 22.29 -18.54
N PRO A 53 -4.31 21.26 -19.26
CA PRO A 53 -5.67 21.23 -19.77
C PRO A 53 -6.67 21.46 -18.64
N ARG A 54 -7.41 22.58 -18.68
CA ARG A 54 -8.50 22.82 -17.73
C ARG A 54 -9.55 21.75 -17.94
N ALA A 55 -9.78 20.97 -16.90
CA ALA A 55 -10.75 19.90 -16.90
C ALA A 55 -12.14 20.37 -17.36
N LYS A 56 -12.68 19.71 -18.39
CA LYS A 56 -14.06 19.92 -18.83
C LYS A 56 -14.96 18.98 -18.02
N GLY A 57 -15.60 19.55 -16.99
CA GLY A 57 -16.58 18.86 -16.15
C GLY A 57 -16.01 18.17 -14.91
N LYS A 58 -16.91 17.81 -13.98
CA LYS A 58 -16.56 17.33 -12.63
C LYS A 58 -15.62 16.11 -12.62
N LYS A 59 -15.82 15.16 -13.53
CA LYS A 59 -14.97 13.95 -13.64
C LYS A 59 -13.55 14.29 -14.08
N SER A 60 -13.41 15.17 -15.07
CA SER A 60 -12.09 15.62 -15.53
C SER A 60 -11.39 16.44 -14.44
N LEU A 61 -12.15 17.20 -13.63
CA LEU A 61 -11.59 18.05 -12.58
C LEU A 61 -10.98 17.19 -11.48
N ARG A 62 -11.71 16.16 -11.04
CA ARG A 62 -11.18 15.15 -10.11
C ARG A 62 -9.92 14.45 -10.62
N ARG A 63 -9.84 14.14 -11.92
CA ARG A 63 -8.63 13.55 -12.51
C ARG A 63 -7.44 14.52 -12.42
N GLN A 64 -7.67 15.79 -12.75
CA GLN A 64 -6.63 16.82 -12.67
C GLN A 64 -6.18 17.07 -11.22
N GLU A 65 -7.11 17.11 -10.28
CA GLU A 65 -6.84 17.23 -8.84
C GLU A 65 -6.03 16.04 -8.33
N ASN A 66 -6.41 14.80 -8.69
CA ASN A 66 -5.64 13.60 -8.34
C ASN A 66 -4.21 13.64 -8.92
N THR A 67 -4.05 14.04 -10.18
CA THR A 67 -2.71 14.16 -10.78
C THR A 67 -1.85 15.19 -10.05
N ARG A 68 -2.41 16.34 -9.66
CA ARG A 68 -1.68 17.34 -8.84
C ARG A 68 -1.33 16.80 -7.47
N PHE A 69 -2.25 16.09 -6.83
CA PHE A 69 -2.03 15.48 -5.52
C PHE A 69 -0.89 14.45 -5.56
N LEU A 70 -0.86 13.58 -6.57
CA LEU A 70 0.22 12.61 -6.77
C LEU A 70 1.57 13.29 -7.04
N ALA A 71 1.60 14.35 -7.85
CA ALA A 71 2.83 15.10 -8.08
C ALA A 71 3.37 15.74 -6.79
N ASN A 72 2.51 16.31 -5.96
CA ASN A 72 2.92 16.92 -4.68
C ASN A 72 3.41 15.88 -3.65
N LEU A 73 2.86 14.66 -3.66
CA LEU A 73 3.37 13.54 -2.86
C LEU A 73 4.79 13.14 -3.28
N LEU A 74 5.07 13.13 -4.58
CA LEU A 74 6.41 12.82 -5.11
C LEU A 74 7.43 13.91 -4.77
N GLU A 75 7.03 15.19 -4.73
CA GLU A 75 7.90 16.30 -4.30
C GLU A 75 8.30 16.19 -2.81
N ARG A 76 7.49 15.56 -1.95
CA ARG A 76 7.85 15.33 -0.54
C ARG A 76 8.79 14.14 -0.35
N ASP A 77 9.02 13.35 -1.39
CA ASP A 77 9.92 12.19 -1.38
C ASP A 77 11.27 12.50 -2.05
N GLU A 78 11.57 13.78 -2.35
CA GLU A 78 12.97 14.19 -2.53
C GLU A 78 13.68 14.07 -1.18
N CYS A 79 14.20 12.86 -0.96
CA CYS A 79 15.23 12.51 -0.02
C CYS A 79 16.26 13.65 0.08
N SER A 80 16.53 14.10 1.31
CA SER A 80 17.55 15.11 1.63
C SER A 80 18.83 14.84 0.83
N LYS A 81 19.19 15.76 -0.06
CA LYS A 81 20.39 15.65 -0.92
C LYS A 81 21.72 15.72 -0.14
N ASP A 82 21.69 15.84 1.19
CA ASP A 82 22.88 15.93 2.04
C ASP A 82 23.38 14.59 2.60
N ASP A 83 22.72 13.45 2.34
CA ASP A 83 23.20 12.11 2.77
C ASP A 83 23.95 11.35 1.66
N LEU A 84 24.61 12.06 0.72
CA LEU A 84 25.38 11.43 -0.36
C LEU A 84 26.72 10.82 0.11
N GLU A 85 27.08 10.91 1.40
CA GLU A 85 28.40 10.46 1.89
C GLU A 85 28.38 9.50 3.08
N VAL A 86 27.33 8.71 3.31
CA VAL A 86 27.42 7.48 4.13
C VAL A 86 26.44 6.42 3.62
N CYS A 87 26.82 5.69 2.57
CA CYS A 87 26.21 4.38 2.31
C CYS A 87 27.25 3.39 1.78
N SER A 88 28.35 3.25 2.53
CA SER A 88 29.32 2.16 2.35
C SER A 88 28.81 0.82 2.91
N ASN A 89 27.59 0.77 3.43
CA ASN A 89 26.95 -0.45 3.89
C ASN A 89 25.86 -0.83 2.88
N PRO A 90 25.94 -2.02 2.23
CA PRO A 90 24.80 -2.49 1.45
C PRO A 90 23.57 -2.53 2.35
N ALA A 91 22.48 -1.91 1.90
CA ALA A 91 21.22 -1.95 2.62
C ALA A 91 20.86 -3.41 2.93
N ILE A 92 20.42 -3.68 4.17
CA ILE A 92 19.98 -5.01 4.57
C ILE A 92 18.89 -5.43 3.57
N PRO A 93 19.03 -6.61 2.93
CA PRO A 93 18.08 -7.03 1.92
C PRO A 93 16.67 -7.08 2.51
N SER A 94 15.68 -6.61 1.74
CA SER A 94 14.28 -6.72 2.13
C SER A 94 13.92 -8.19 2.34
N ILE A 95 12.93 -8.47 3.18
CA ILE A 95 12.39 -9.83 3.39
C ILE A 95 12.03 -10.49 2.05
N PHE A 96 11.54 -9.70 1.08
CA PHE A 96 11.24 -10.19 -0.27
C PHE A 96 12.52 -10.50 -1.07
N THR A 97 13.55 -9.66 -0.94
CA THR A 97 14.86 -9.91 -1.57
C THR A 97 15.49 -11.17 -1.01
N GLU A 98 15.44 -11.36 0.31
CA GLU A 98 15.94 -12.58 0.96
C GLU A 98 15.14 -13.81 0.52
N ALA A 99 13.80 -13.74 0.49
CA ALA A 99 12.97 -14.86 0.05
C ALA A 99 13.25 -15.30 -1.40
N CYS A 100 13.53 -14.35 -2.30
CA CYS A 100 13.84 -14.63 -3.70
C CYS A 100 15.30 -15.01 -3.96
N THR A 101 16.19 -14.89 -2.98
CA THR A 101 17.63 -15.19 -3.12
C THR A 101 18.10 -16.34 -2.23
N ASN A 102 17.30 -16.71 -1.23
CA ASN A 102 17.61 -17.81 -0.33
C ASN A 102 17.42 -19.14 -1.06
N GLY A 103 18.53 -19.87 -1.26
CA GLY A 103 18.55 -21.16 -1.95
C GLY A 103 17.59 -22.19 -1.36
N ASN A 104 17.35 -22.15 -0.04
CA ASN A 104 16.44 -23.09 0.62
C ASN A 104 14.98 -22.91 0.19
N TYR A 105 14.58 -21.72 -0.28
CA TYR A 105 13.24 -21.49 -0.83
C TYR A 105 13.24 -21.59 -2.36
N VAL A 106 14.30 -21.09 -3.00
CA VAL A 106 14.39 -21.02 -4.46
C VAL A 106 14.50 -22.41 -5.10
N GLU A 107 15.29 -23.32 -4.53
CA GLU A 107 15.49 -24.66 -5.12
C GLU A 107 14.18 -25.48 -5.12
N PRO A 108 13.48 -25.68 -3.98
CA PRO A 108 12.21 -26.43 -3.98
C PRO A 108 11.12 -25.74 -4.80
N TRP A 109 11.13 -24.40 -4.83
CA TRP A 109 10.18 -23.63 -5.64
C TRP A 109 10.43 -23.83 -7.13
N ASN A 110 11.69 -23.82 -7.56
CA ASN A 110 12.05 -24.06 -8.94
C ASN A 110 11.71 -25.50 -9.36
N ASP A 111 12.00 -26.48 -8.50
CA ASP A 111 11.63 -27.89 -8.75
C ASP A 111 10.11 -28.04 -8.91
N PHE A 112 9.34 -27.42 -8.02
CA PHE A 112 7.87 -27.41 -8.10
C PHE A 112 7.36 -26.75 -9.39
N MET A 113 7.90 -25.59 -9.77
CA MET A 113 7.51 -24.89 -11.00
C MET A 113 7.84 -25.68 -12.27
N ASN A 114 8.85 -26.55 -12.22
CA ASN A 114 9.25 -27.42 -13.33
C ASN A 114 8.50 -28.76 -13.36
N CYS A 115 7.66 -29.07 -12.35
CA CYS A 115 6.78 -30.23 -12.37
C CYS A 115 5.64 -30.08 -13.40
N SER A 116 5.05 -31.19 -13.80
CA SER A 116 3.79 -31.17 -14.55
C SER A 116 2.64 -30.68 -13.65
N GLY A 117 1.60 -30.08 -14.24
CA GLY A 117 0.46 -29.56 -13.48
C GLY A 117 -0.26 -30.61 -12.63
N GLU A 118 -0.33 -31.86 -13.10
CA GLU A 118 -0.91 -32.98 -12.34
C GLU A 118 -0.07 -33.30 -11.09
N GLU A 119 1.26 -33.25 -11.21
CA GLU A 119 2.16 -33.50 -10.08
C GLU A 119 2.14 -32.35 -9.07
N GLN A 120 2.03 -31.11 -9.56
CA GLN A 120 1.81 -29.95 -8.69
C GLN A 120 0.55 -30.10 -7.85
N GLU A 121 -0.57 -30.53 -8.46
CA GLU A 121 -1.84 -30.74 -7.76
C GLU A 121 -1.75 -31.87 -6.71
N ARG A 122 -1.05 -32.97 -7.04
CA ARG A 122 -0.78 -34.06 -6.08
C ARG A 122 0.04 -33.56 -4.88
N LEU A 123 1.08 -32.78 -5.13
CA LEU A 123 1.96 -32.26 -4.07
C LEU A 123 1.23 -31.27 -3.17
N LEU A 124 0.42 -30.37 -3.74
CA LEU A 124 -0.43 -29.45 -2.97
C LEU A 124 -1.45 -30.20 -2.09
N SER A 125 -2.07 -31.24 -2.65
CA SER A 125 -3.02 -32.09 -1.91
C SER A 125 -2.37 -32.82 -0.74
N LEU A 126 -1.13 -33.29 -0.91
CA LEU A 126 -0.35 -33.93 0.15
C LEU A 126 -0.08 -32.94 1.30
N LEU A 127 0.35 -31.72 0.98
CA LEU A 127 0.63 -30.67 1.96
C LEU A 127 -0.62 -30.28 2.74
N GLU A 128 -1.77 -30.13 2.07
CA GLU A 128 -3.04 -29.84 2.74
C GLU A 128 -3.43 -30.97 3.72
N GLN A 129 -3.25 -32.22 3.32
CA GLN A 129 -3.52 -33.37 4.18
C GLN A 129 -2.58 -33.40 5.40
N GLU A 130 -1.30 -33.07 5.22
CA GLU A 130 -0.33 -32.99 6.31
C GLU A 130 -0.65 -31.85 7.28
N GLU A 131 -1.03 -30.69 6.77
CA GLU A 131 -1.51 -29.58 7.59
C GLU A 131 -2.75 -29.94 8.40
N ALA A 132 -3.71 -30.64 7.79
CA ALA A 132 -4.91 -31.09 8.49
C ALA A 132 -4.56 -32.06 9.64
N LYS A 133 -3.60 -32.97 9.41
CA LYS A 133 -3.09 -33.87 10.45
C LYS A 133 -2.41 -33.09 11.59
N LYS A 134 -1.57 -32.10 11.29
CA LYS A 134 -0.93 -31.22 12.29
C LYS A 134 -1.93 -30.37 13.08
N LYS A 135 -2.98 -29.86 12.42
CA LYS A 135 -4.06 -29.12 13.09
C LYS A 135 -4.84 -30.02 14.06
N ASN A 136 -5.02 -31.30 13.72
CA ASN A 136 -5.68 -32.27 14.58
C ASN A 136 -4.83 -32.70 15.78
N THR A 137 -3.51 -32.87 15.62
CA THR A 137 -2.61 -33.18 16.75
C THR A 137 -2.49 -32.00 17.72
N ASN A 138 -2.41 -30.77 17.22
CA ASN A 138 -2.40 -29.56 18.05
C ASN A 138 -3.71 -29.36 18.85
N ARG A 139 -4.85 -29.83 18.34
CA ARG A 139 -6.13 -29.82 19.10
C ARG A 139 -6.18 -30.90 20.20
N LEU A 140 -5.39 -31.96 20.08
CA LEU A 140 -5.34 -33.07 21.04
C LEU A 140 -4.43 -32.79 22.23
N LEU A 141 -3.49 -31.85 22.11
CA LEU A 141 -2.69 -31.32 23.22
C LEU A 141 -3.54 -30.37 24.09
N LYS A 142 -4.59 -30.90 24.70
CA LYS A 142 -5.25 -30.21 25.81
C LYS A 142 -4.30 -30.19 26.99
N ASP A 143 -4.07 -28.99 27.52
CA ASP A 143 -3.23 -28.78 28.69
C ASP A 143 -3.75 -29.58 29.90
N GLN A 144 -2.91 -30.48 30.42
CA GLN A 144 -3.22 -31.37 31.55
C GLN A 144 -2.89 -30.75 32.92
N ARG A 145 -2.43 -29.49 32.96
CA ARG A 145 -2.09 -28.81 34.22
C ARG A 145 -3.36 -28.52 35.03
N ASN A 146 -3.43 -29.07 36.24
CA ASN A 146 -4.52 -28.82 37.19
C ASN A 146 -4.46 -27.42 37.82
N VAL A 147 -3.29 -26.77 37.81
CA VAL A 147 -3.06 -25.41 38.36
C VAL A 147 -2.53 -24.53 37.24
N ASN A 148 -3.19 -23.39 37.01
CA ASN A 148 -2.94 -22.45 35.90
C ASN A 148 -2.89 -23.13 34.51
N PRO A 149 -4.03 -23.66 34.02
CA PRO A 149 -4.12 -24.14 32.65
C PRO A 149 -3.73 -23.03 31.65
N ALA A 150 -3.04 -23.39 30.58
CA ALA A 150 -2.87 -22.56 29.40
C ALA A 150 -4.23 -22.48 28.72
N PHE A 151 -4.90 -21.38 28.99
CA PHE A 151 -6.08 -20.98 28.26
C PHE A 151 -5.69 -20.64 26.82
N THR A 152 -6.59 -20.89 25.89
CA THR A 152 -6.36 -20.44 24.51
C THR A 152 -6.28 -18.91 24.48
N ALA A 153 -5.59 -18.34 23.49
CA ALA A 153 -5.52 -16.87 23.33
C ALA A 153 -6.92 -16.24 23.32
N GLN A 154 -7.89 -16.94 22.74
CA GLN A 154 -9.28 -16.54 22.68
C GLN A 154 -9.95 -16.52 24.07
N ASP A 155 -9.68 -17.52 24.92
CA ASP A 155 -10.21 -17.58 26.28
C ASP A 155 -9.57 -16.52 27.18
N CYS A 156 -8.26 -16.30 27.06
CA CYS A 156 -7.57 -15.19 27.72
C CYS A 156 -8.19 -13.85 27.34
N PHE A 157 -8.42 -13.62 26.03
CA PHE A 157 -9.06 -12.40 25.56
C PHE A 157 -10.47 -12.22 26.13
N GLN A 158 -11.26 -13.30 26.25
CA GLN A 158 -12.61 -13.27 26.83
C GLN A 158 -12.65 -13.02 28.34
N ARG A 159 -11.54 -13.19 29.06
CA ARG A 159 -11.46 -12.89 30.50
C ARG A 159 -11.25 -11.41 30.81
N ILE A 160 -10.66 -10.68 29.88
CA ILE A 160 -10.41 -9.24 30.00
C ILE A 160 -11.74 -8.48 30.10
N ASP A 161 -11.79 -7.33 30.80
CA ASP A 161 -12.97 -6.47 30.87
C ASP A 161 -13.54 -6.18 29.47
N ARG A 162 -14.87 -6.28 29.32
CA ARG A 162 -15.62 -5.96 28.09
C ARG A 162 -15.19 -4.62 27.50
N ARG A 163 -15.01 -3.58 28.32
CA ARG A 163 -14.62 -2.25 27.83
C ARG A 163 -13.23 -2.27 27.19
N LEU A 164 -12.29 -2.94 27.85
CA LEU A 164 -10.93 -3.09 27.35
C LEU A 164 -10.90 -3.97 26.08
N ARG A 165 -11.69 -5.05 26.01
CA ARG A 165 -11.85 -5.84 24.77
C ARG A 165 -12.34 -5.00 23.60
N VAL A 166 -13.29 -4.08 23.82
CA VAL A 166 -13.79 -3.18 22.78
C VAL A 166 -12.69 -2.22 22.31
N THR A 167 -11.87 -1.70 23.23
CA THR A 167 -10.73 -0.85 22.88
C THR A 167 -9.65 -1.60 22.12
N LEU A 168 -9.28 -2.80 22.56
CA LEU A 168 -8.26 -3.65 21.90
C LEU A 168 -8.67 -4.09 20.48
N ARG A 169 -9.97 -4.17 20.18
CA ARG A 169 -10.47 -4.45 18.83
C ARG A 169 -10.41 -3.24 17.89
N ARG A 170 -10.14 -2.04 18.39
CA ARG A 170 -10.00 -0.84 17.55
C ARG A 170 -8.62 -0.84 16.89
N LYS A 171 -8.52 -0.21 15.72
CA LYS A 171 -7.25 -0.09 14.98
C LYS A 171 -6.18 0.72 15.71
N GLN A 172 -6.57 1.50 16.72
CA GLN A 172 -5.65 2.37 17.44
C GLN A 172 -5.83 2.18 18.95
N ILE A 173 -4.75 1.74 19.59
CA ILE A 173 -4.61 1.64 21.04
C ILE A 173 -3.67 2.78 21.47
N PRO A 174 -3.98 3.56 22.52
CA PRO A 174 -3.10 4.63 23.00
C PRO A 174 -1.79 4.09 23.63
N MET A 175 -0.84 3.64 22.80
CA MET A 175 0.40 2.99 23.26
C MET A 175 1.21 3.86 24.22
N GLY A 176 1.40 5.15 23.93
CA GLY A 176 2.16 6.02 24.82
C GLY A 176 1.57 6.15 26.23
N THR A 177 0.25 6.05 26.37
CA THR A 177 -0.38 6.02 27.72
C THR A 177 -0.13 4.70 28.42
N LEU A 178 -0.15 3.59 27.66
CA LEU A 178 0.09 2.25 28.19
C LEU A 178 1.54 2.10 28.68
N GLU A 179 2.51 2.57 27.90
CA GLU A 179 3.94 2.54 28.23
C GLU A 179 4.24 3.28 29.53
N VAL A 180 3.70 4.50 29.70
CA VAL A 180 3.87 5.29 30.93
C VAL A 180 3.25 4.58 32.15
N LEU A 181 2.07 3.96 31.98
CA LEU A 181 1.45 3.21 33.07
C LEU A 181 2.26 1.97 33.46
N GLU A 182 2.82 1.27 32.47
CA GLU A 182 3.69 0.11 32.67
C GLU A 182 4.97 0.51 33.41
N GLU A 183 5.66 1.56 32.97
CA GLU A 183 6.87 2.06 33.62
C GLU A 183 6.62 2.44 35.09
N ASN A 184 5.51 3.12 35.37
CA ASN A 184 5.11 3.46 36.74
C ASN A 184 4.85 2.23 37.61
N LEU A 185 4.21 1.19 37.06
CA LEU A 185 3.98 -0.07 37.77
C LEU A 185 5.28 -0.83 38.03
N LEU A 186 6.12 -0.96 37.00
CA LEU A 186 7.40 -1.67 37.09
C LEU A 186 8.33 -0.98 38.09
N SER A 187 8.47 0.34 38.02
CA SER A 187 9.29 1.09 38.98
C SER A 187 8.80 0.94 40.42
N PHE A 188 7.48 0.99 40.65
CA PHE A 188 6.89 0.78 41.98
C PHE A 188 7.17 -0.61 42.55
N PHE A 189 6.89 -1.68 41.78
CA PHE A 189 7.09 -3.05 42.26
C PHE A 189 8.55 -3.48 42.31
N ASN A 190 9.42 -2.87 41.49
CA ASN A 190 10.87 -3.05 41.62
C ASN A 190 11.39 -2.47 42.94
N ALA A 191 10.86 -1.33 43.38
CA ALA A 191 11.23 -0.73 44.66
C ALA A 191 10.65 -1.49 45.86
N GLN A 192 9.40 -1.96 45.74
CA GLN A 192 8.65 -2.56 46.85
C GLN A 192 7.80 -3.77 46.40
N PRO A 193 8.39 -4.97 46.26
CA PRO A 193 7.75 -6.13 45.63
C PRO A 193 6.47 -6.64 46.33
N HIS A 194 6.36 -6.44 47.64
CA HIS A 194 5.25 -6.93 48.46
C HIS A 194 4.20 -5.85 48.75
N SER A 195 4.32 -4.67 48.17
CA SER A 195 3.35 -3.59 48.39
C SER A 195 2.12 -3.71 47.51
N VAL A 196 1.04 -3.03 47.92
CA VAL A 196 -0.20 -2.97 47.17
C VAL A 196 -0.25 -1.65 46.40
N TYR A 197 -0.29 -1.73 45.07
CA TYR A 197 -0.45 -0.56 44.22
C TYR A 197 -1.94 -0.20 44.07
N THR A 198 -2.36 0.93 44.63
CA THR A 198 -3.74 1.43 44.52
C THR A 198 -3.79 2.65 43.61
N THR A 199 -4.36 2.51 42.40
CA THR A 199 -4.63 3.66 41.54
C THR A 199 -5.98 4.28 41.88
N ASN A 200 -5.99 5.56 42.21
CA ASN A 200 -7.22 6.33 42.31
C ASN A 200 -7.68 6.73 40.91
N LEU A 201 -8.26 5.78 40.19
CA LEU A 201 -9.02 6.09 38.99
C LEU A 201 -10.30 6.78 39.47
N GLY A 202 -10.40 8.09 39.24
CA GLY A 202 -11.53 8.92 39.63
C GLY A 202 -12.87 8.35 39.13
N SER A 203 -13.41 7.43 39.91
CA SER A 203 -14.78 6.97 39.89
C SER A 203 -15.45 7.70 41.04
N ARG A 204 -16.59 8.31 40.75
CA ARG A 204 -17.40 9.21 41.62
C ARG A 204 -17.91 8.61 42.94
N HIS A 205 -17.24 7.63 43.52
CA HIS A 205 -17.62 7.02 44.78
C HIS A 205 -16.45 7.17 45.74
N GLN A 206 -16.46 8.27 46.49
CA GLN A 206 -15.70 8.38 47.73
C GLN A 206 -16.08 7.17 48.60
N LEU A 207 -15.13 6.25 48.77
CA LEU A 207 -15.15 5.32 49.89
C LEU A 207 -13.96 5.68 50.78
N GLN A 208 -14.23 6.63 51.66
CA GLN A 208 -13.50 6.82 52.89
C GLN A 208 -13.59 5.51 53.69
N ARG A 209 -12.44 4.93 54.03
CA ARG A 209 -12.28 3.98 55.15
C ARG A 209 -10.79 3.92 55.50
N VAL A 210 -10.38 4.65 56.54
CA VAL A 210 -10.19 4.16 57.93
C VAL A 210 -9.06 3.13 57.98
N THR A 211 -7.87 3.63 58.35
CA THR A 211 -6.76 2.83 58.88
C THR A 211 -7.09 2.46 60.32
N SER A 212 -7.08 1.17 60.64
CA SER A 212 -6.93 0.66 62.01
C SER A 212 -5.58 -0.05 62.08
N ASP A 213 -4.83 0.38 63.11
CA ASP A 213 -3.54 -0.08 63.67
C ASP A 213 -2.28 -0.02 62.79
#